data_AF-A0A3A0BM35-F1
#
_entry.id   AF-A0A3A0BM35-F1
#
_cell.length_a   1.000
_cell.length_b   1.000
_cell.length_c   1.000
_cell.angle_alpha   90.00
_cell.angle_beta   90.00
_cell.angle_gamma   90.00
#
_symmetry.space_group_name_H-M   'P 1'
#
loop_
_entity.id
_entity.type
_entity.pdbx_description
1 polymer ?
#
loop_
_entity_poly.entity_id
_entity_poly.type
_entity_poly.pdbx_seq_one_letter_code
_entity_poly.pdbx_strand_id
1 'polypeptide(L)'
;MSVKPTSSTSAKVELQGLEPGETVTLIFKAEVPGHHFSQTEEQPVQQADVNGHYAYEVLGLRPLPGSTVNQWQVQVVHKRGVACSQVILP
;
A
#
# COMPACT_ATOMS: atom_id res chain seq x y z
N MET A 1 8.54 7.80 -1.82
CA MET A 1 7.71 6.58 -1.86
C MET A 1 7.09 6.48 -3.24
N SER A 2 7.08 5.28 -3.82
CA SER A 2 6.44 4.98 -5.11
C SER A 2 5.47 3.81 -4.92
N VAL A 3 4.30 3.90 -5.53
CA VAL A 3 3.33 2.81 -5.61
C VAL A 3 2.93 2.64 -7.07
N LYS A 4 3.05 1.42 -7.60
CA LYS A 4 2.75 1.12 -9.00
C LYS A 4 1.86 -0.11 -9.10
N PRO A 5 0.80 -0.10 -9.92
CA PRO A 5 0.04 -1.31 -10.19
C PRO A 5 0.92 -2.32 -10.93
N THR A 6 0.82 -3.59 -10.56
CA THR A 6 1.47 -4.70 -11.29
C THR A 6 0.45 -5.61 -11.97
N SER A 7 -0.81 -5.62 -11.51
CA SER A 7 -1.96 -6.23 -12.18
C SER A 7 -3.26 -5.55 -11.72
N SER A 8 -4.42 -6.06 -12.17
CA SER A 8 -5.74 -5.63 -11.68
C SER A 8 -6.00 -5.98 -10.21
N THR A 9 -5.14 -6.79 -9.58
CA THR A 9 -5.27 -7.21 -8.18
C THR A 9 -3.98 -7.08 -7.36
N SER A 10 -2.96 -6.40 -7.89
CA SER A 10 -1.67 -6.28 -7.21
C SER A 10 -0.98 -4.96 -7.46
N ALA A 11 -0.20 -4.52 -6.47
CA ALA A 11 0.60 -3.31 -6.55
C ALA A 11 1.95 -3.50 -5.86
N LYS A 12 2.98 -2.85 -6.39
CA LYS A 12 4.31 -2.78 -5.81
C LYS A 12 4.49 -1.45 -5.09
N VAL A 13 4.97 -1.51 -3.85
CA VAL A 13 5.35 -0.37 -3.02
C VAL A 13 6.87 -0.33 -2.88
N GLU A 14 7.47 0.81 -3.14
CA GLU A 14 8.92 1.04 -3.02
C GLU A 14 9.20 2.28 -2.16
N LEU A 15 10.09 2.14 -1.18
CA LEU A 15 10.61 3.21 -0.35
C LEU A 15 12.13 3.20 -0.34
N GLN A 16 12.71 4.38 -0.15
CA GLN A 16 14.15 4.60 -0.05
C GLN A 16 14.43 5.57 1.10
N GLY A 17 15.66 5.52 1.61
CA GLY A 17 16.13 6.39 2.69
C GLY A 17 15.55 6.02 4.06
N LEU A 18 15.18 4.75 4.27
CA LEU A 18 14.87 4.17 5.58
C LEU A 18 16.18 3.86 6.33
N GLU A 19 16.11 3.74 7.65
CA GLU A 19 17.24 3.18 8.40
C GLU A 19 17.36 1.67 8.07
N PRO A 20 18.58 1.12 7.91
CA PRO A 20 18.75 -0.33 7.72
C PRO A 20 18.08 -1.13 8.85
N GLY A 21 17.24 -2.10 8.50
CA GLY A 21 16.46 -2.87 9.47
C GLY A 21 15.22 -2.14 10.02
N GLU A 22 14.90 -0.93 9.55
CA GLU A 22 13.69 -0.20 9.95
C GLU A 22 12.45 -1.02 9.61
N THR A 23 11.61 -1.21 10.61
CA THR A 23 10.34 -1.92 10.51
C THR A 23 9.31 -1.05 9.79
N VAL A 24 8.67 -1.62 8.77
CA VAL A 24 7.66 -0.96 7.94
C VAL A 24 6.38 -1.78 7.93
N THR A 25 5.24 -1.11 8.16
CA THR A 25 3.89 -1.67 8.00
C THR A 25 3.19 -1.01 6.81
N LEU A 26 2.59 -1.82 5.94
CA LEU A 26 1.76 -1.33 4.83
C LEU A 26 0.28 -1.55 5.12
N ILE A 27 -0.51 -0.52 4.88
CA ILE A 27 -1.96 -0.56 5.03
C ILE A 27 -2.59 -0.05 3.73
N PHE A 28 -3.40 -0.89 3.11
CA PHE A 28 -4.17 -0.56 1.91
C PHE A 28 -5.63 -0.33 2.33
N LYS A 29 -6.20 0.81 1.93
CA LYS A 29 -7.58 1.19 2.24
C LYS A 29 -8.32 1.49 0.95
N ALA A 30 -9.47 0.87 0.76
CA ALA A 30 -10.43 1.22 -0.28
C ALA A 30 -11.72 1.72 0.38
N GLU A 31 -12.33 2.74 -0.22
CA GLU A 31 -13.62 3.30 0.21
C GLU A 31 -14.41 3.67 -1.05
N VAL A 32 -15.72 3.43 -1.03
CA VAL A 32 -16.62 3.87 -2.10
C VAL A 32 -17.35 5.13 -1.62
N PRO A 33 -17.06 6.34 -2.16
CA PRO A 33 -17.72 7.56 -1.75
C PRO A 33 -19.25 7.45 -1.88
N GLY A 34 -19.97 7.86 -0.85
CA GLY A 34 -21.45 7.79 -0.82
C GLY A 34 -22.02 6.40 -0.49
N HIS A 35 -21.17 5.40 -0.24
CA HIS A 35 -21.57 4.10 0.26
C HIS A 35 -20.79 3.74 1.54
N HIS A 36 -21.39 2.96 2.44
CA HIS A 36 -20.74 2.51 3.68
C HIS A 36 -19.78 1.30 3.48
N PHE A 37 -19.25 1.11 2.27
CA PHE A 37 -18.33 0.02 1.98
C PHE A 37 -16.89 0.53 2.04
N SER A 38 -16.12 -0.05 2.97
CA SER A 38 -14.68 0.16 3.09
C SER A 38 -13.97 -1.18 3.29
N GLN A 39 -12.79 -1.33 2.72
CA GLN A 39 -11.92 -2.49 2.95
C GLN A 39 -10.55 -2.00 3.40
N THR A 40 -9.96 -2.70 4.36
CA THR A 40 -8.60 -2.46 4.84
C THR A 40 -7.81 -3.75 4.79
N GLU A 41 -6.66 -3.73 4.12
CA GLU A 41 -5.72 -4.84 4.04
C GLU A 41 -4.39 -4.40 4.68
N GLU A 42 -4.02 -5.05 5.79
CA GLU A 42 -2.73 -4.85 6.44
C GLU A 42 -1.77 -5.96 6.03
N GLN A 43 -0.57 -5.58 5.62
CA GLN A 43 0.44 -6.53 5.15
C GLN A 43 1.45 -6.84 6.26
N PRO A 44 2.06 -8.03 6.24
CA PRO A 44 3.04 -8.42 7.23
C PRO A 44 4.15 -7.38 7.32
N VAL A 45 4.54 -7.12 8.55
CA VAL A 45 5.63 -6.23 8.89
C VAL A 45 6.92 -6.74 8.23
N GLN A 46 7.59 -5.86 7.48
CA GLN A 46 8.85 -6.17 6.83
C GLN A 46 9.90 -5.10 7.15
N GLN A 47 11.17 -5.49 7.11
CA GLN A 47 12.29 -4.60 7.41
C GLN A 47 12.91 -4.06 6.13
N ALA A 48 13.35 -2.80 6.18
CA ALA A 48 14.21 -2.23 5.15
C ALA A 48 15.54 -3.00 5.06
N ASP A 49 16.06 -3.14 3.85
CA ASP A 49 17.34 -3.79 3.59
C ASP A 49 18.53 -2.98 4.12
N VAL A 50 19.74 -3.52 3.95
CA VAL A 50 21.00 -2.89 4.39
C VAL A 50 21.28 -1.54 3.74
N ASN A 51 20.62 -1.21 2.63
CA ASN A 51 20.74 0.07 1.93
C ASN A 51 19.62 1.05 2.30
N GLY A 52 18.77 0.71 3.26
CA GLY A 52 17.61 1.53 3.61
C GLY A 52 16.53 1.52 2.54
N HIS A 53 16.49 0.49 1.71
CA HIS A 53 15.48 0.30 0.68
C HIS A 53 14.46 -0.75 1.11
N TYR A 54 13.22 -0.52 0.72
CA TYR A 54 12.10 -1.40 0.99
C TYR A 54 11.30 -1.58 -0.30
N ALA A 55 11.00 -2.83 -0.65
CA ALA A 55 10.12 -3.16 -1.76
C ALA A 55 9.20 -4.32 -1.37
N TYR A 56 7.90 -4.15 -1.60
CA TYR A 56 6.91 -5.18 -1.35
C TYR A 56 5.83 -5.18 -2.42
N GLU A 57 5.41 -6.37 -2.84
CA GLU A 57 4.28 -6.56 -3.73
C GLU A 57 3.10 -7.13 -2.95
N VAL A 58 2.01 -6.37 -2.89
CA VAL A 58 0.74 -6.83 -2.32
C VAL A 58 -0.10 -7.49 -3.41
N LEU A 59 -0.79 -8.56 -3.04
CA LEU A 59 -1.66 -9.34 -3.91
C LEU A 59 -3.10 -9.34 -3.37
N GLY A 60 -4.07 -9.60 -4.23
CA GLY A 60 -5.47 -9.79 -3.83
C GLY A 60 -6.26 -8.50 -3.59
N LEU A 61 -5.77 -7.35 -4.06
CA LEU A 61 -6.47 -6.07 -3.98
C LEU A 61 -7.66 -6.02 -4.96
N ARG A 62 -8.88 -6.27 -4.48
CA ARG A 62 -10.08 -6.35 -5.33
C ARG A 62 -10.90 -5.07 -5.28
N PRO A 63 -11.58 -4.70 -6.38
CA PRO A 63 -12.50 -3.56 -6.35
C PRO A 63 -13.64 -3.84 -5.38
N LEU A 64 -14.03 -2.81 -4.63
CA LEU A 64 -15.21 -2.87 -3.77
C LEU A 64 -16.50 -2.97 -4.60
N PRO A 65 -17.51 -3.73 -4.14
CA PRO A 65 -18.83 -3.73 -4.75
C PRO A 65 -19.39 -2.30 -4.86
N GLY A 66 -19.88 -1.92 -6.04
CA GLY A 66 -20.40 -0.58 -6.29
C GLY A 66 -19.35 0.47 -6.65
N SER A 67 -18.05 0.13 -6.65
CA SER A 67 -17.01 1.01 -7.18
C SER A 67 -16.89 0.89 -8.70
N THR A 68 -16.77 2.03 -9.39
CA THR A 68 -16.38 2.08 -10.81
C THR A 68 -14.87 2.09 -11.00
N VAL A 69 -14.09 2.30 -9.93
CA VAL A 69 -12.63 2.41 -9.94
C VAL A 69 -12.01 1.55 -8.84
N ASN A 70 -11.00 0.76 -9.16
CA ASN A 70 -10.24 -0.01 -8.17
C ASN A 70 -9.17 0.86 -7.51
N GLN A 71 -9.60 1.87 -6.75
CA GLN A 71 -8.71 2.84 -6.11
C GLN A 71 -8.39 2.44 -4.66
N TRP A 72 -7.10 2.50 -4.32
CA TRP A 72 -6.58 2.22 -2.99
C TRP A 72 -5.74 3.37 -2.47
N GLN A 73 -5.98 3.79 -1.24
CA GLN A 73 -5.05 4.58 -0.44
C GLN A 73 -4.03 3.64 0.20
N VAL A 74 -2.75 3.97 0.06
CA VAL A 74 -1.64 3.22 0.62
C VAL A 74 -1.01 4.06 1.72
N GLN A 75 -1.00 3.52 2.93
CA GLN A 75 -0.32 4.10 4.09
C GLN A 75 0.88 3.24 4.44
N VAL A 76 2.04 3.87 4.59
CA VAL A 76 3.27 3.24 4.98
C VAL A 76 3.70 3.81 6.31
N VAL A 77 3.58 2.99 7.36
CA VAL A 77 3.94 3.35 8.72
C VAL A 77 5.36 2.91 8.98
N HIS A 78 6.21 3.84 9.38
CA HIS A 78 7.61 3.60 9.70
C HIS A 78 8.05 4.51 10.85
N LYS A 79 9.29 4.36 11.34
CA LYS A 79 9.76 4.98 12.60
C LYS A 79 9.60 6.51 12.65
N ARG A 80 9.69 7.18 11.49
CA ARG A 80 9.63 8.66 11.39
C ARG A 80 8.22 9.20 11.14
N GLY A 81 7.23 8.33 10.91
CA GLY A 81 5.85 8.74 10.67
C GLY A 81 5.12 7.87 9.64
N VAL A 82 4.11 8.46 9.00
CA VAL A 82 3.28 7.78 8.01
C VAL A 82 3.41 8.49 6.66
N ALA A 83 3.81 7.75 5.63
CA ALA A 83 3.77 8.21 4.25
C ALA A 83 2.50 7.69 3.56
N CYS A 84 1.81 8.57 2.84
CA CYS A 84 0.57 8.24 2.14
C CYS A 84 0.75 8.38 0.63
N SER A 85 0.14 7.46 -0.13
CA SER A 85 -0.01 7.55 -1.59
C SER A 85 -1.35 6.94 -2.00
N GLN A 86 -1.65 6.99 -3.28
CA GLN A 86 -2.79 6.31 -3.89
C GLN A 86 -2.32 5.48 -5.08
N VAL A 87 -3.09 4.46 -5.42
CA VAL A 87 -2.94 3.68 -6.64
C VAL A 87 -4.31 3.33 -7.19
N ILE A 88 -4.46 3.42 -8.51
CA ILE A 88 -5.62 2.91 -9.24
C ILE A 88 -5.15 1.65 -9.96
N LEU A 89 -5.79 0.52 -9.67
CA LEU A 89 -5.52 -0.74 -10.34
C LEU A 89 -6.33 -0.80 -11.66
N PRO A 90 -5.75 -1.37 -12.72
CA PRO A 90 -6.41 -1.53 -14.02
C PRO A 90 -7.60 -2.50 -13.99
#